data_AF-A0A4P7HLQ2-F1
#
_entry.id   AF-A0A4P7HLQ2-F1
#
_cell.length_a   1.000
_cell.length_b   1.000
_cell.length_c   1.000
_cell.angle_alpha   90.00
_cell.angle_beta   90.00
_cell.angle_gamma   90.00
#
_symmetry.space_group_name_H-M   'P 1'
#
loop_
_entity.id
_entity.type
_entity.pdbx_description
1 polymer ?
#
loop_
_entity_poly.entity_id
_entity_poly.type
_entity_poly.pdbx_seq_one_letter_code
_entity_poly.pdbx_strand_id
1 'polypeptide(L)'
;MTQWRIISAARRVTFCPVALDLRDEFTGRGAFGPIGLRLDRQIGSDWAPTNLQPARNSAGVFLYTGLGRMFDPAALPGFRIRVRIEAEYYRPAFGTTDDGIEFDVPTYNDTVPPLVSPLVPEVVLMLPTTGYPFGGHVRRIHGRVLDPGGAPLADATVEADGVERVITDERGAFTLPLRWQTATANVNVAHLRSGQVAAQIFNLPADLTGNHDITVT
;
A
#
# COMPACT_ATOMS: atom_id res chain seq x y z
N MET A 1 -25.20 39.92 -12.86
CA MET A 1 -24.05 40.77 -13.27
C MET A 1 -22.79 40.10 -12.78
N THR A 2 -21.93 39.65 -13.70
CA THR A 2 -20.69 38.94 -13.33
C THR A 2 -19.59 39.98 -13.11
N GLN A 3 -19.21 40.21 -11.85
CA GLN A 3 -18.20 41.19 -11.50
C GLN A 3 -16.81 40.59 -11.74
N TRP A 4 -16.06 41.17 -12.69
CA TRP A 4 -14.68 40.77 -12.93
C TRP A 4 -13.79 41.28 -11.79
N ARG A 5 -12.97 40.40 -11.22
CA ARG A 5 -12.00 40.73 -10.16
C ARG A 5 -10.58 40.62 -10.70
N ILE A 6 -9.79 41.66 -10.47
CA ILE A 6 -8.35 41.67 -10.79
C ILE A 6 -7.61 40.86 -9.73
N ILE A 7 -6.85 39.85 -10.16
CA ILE A 7 -5.92 39.11 -9.32
C ILE A 7 -4.60 39.89 -9.33
N SER A 8 -4.26 40.54 -8.23
CA SER A 8 -3.15 41.51 -8.13
C SER A 8 -1.74 40.91 -8.24
N ALA A 9 -1.61 39.58 -8.15
CA ALA A 9 -0.38 38.86 -8.44
C ALA A 9 -0.70 37.44 -8.92
N ALA A 10 -0.10 37.00 -10.03
CA ALA A 10 -0.21 35.62 -10.47
C ALA A 10 0.42 34.71 -9.41
N ARG A 11 -0.39 33.89 -8.73
CA ARG A 11 0.08 32.84 -7.82
C ARG A 11 -0.04 31.50 -8.51
N ARG A 12 1.12 30.92 -8.87
CA ARG A 12 1.22 29.52 -9.32
C ARG A 12 1.60 28.66 -8.13
N VAL A 13 0.65 28.37 -7.25
CA VAL A 13 0.84 27.44 -6.13
C VAL A 13 -0.12 26.28 -6.33
N THR A 14 0.42 25.07 -6.37
CA THR A 14 -0.35 23.84 -6.43
C THR A 14 -0.19 23.12 -5.10
N PHE A 15 -1.29 22.93 -4.38
CA PHE A 15 -1.30 22.19 -3.13
C PHE A 15 -1.47 20.70 -3.39
N CYS A 16 -0.81 19.89 -2.56
CA CYS A 16 -0.81 18.43 -2.65
C CYS A 16 -0.94 17.88 -1.23
N PRO A 17 -2.16 17.53 -0.78
CA PRO A 17 -2.36 17.01 0.57
C PRO A 17 -1.78 15.59 0.76
N VAL A 18 -1.39 14.94 -0.34
CA VAL A 18 -1.03 13.51 -0.36
C VAL A 18 0.11 13.29 -1.33
N ALA A 19 1.18 12.70 -0.83
CA ALA A 19 2.32 12.27 -1.62
C ALA A 19 2.72 10.88 -1.13
N LEU A 20 2.75 9.89 -2.03
CA LEU A 20 3.05 8.50 -1.70
C LEU A 20 4.35 8.07 -2.39
N ASP A 21 5.34 7.66 -1.59
CA ASP A 21 6.58 7.04 -2.06
C ASP A 21 6.47 5.51 -1.87
N LEU A 22 6.23 4.80 -2.96
CA LEU A 22 6.04 3.34 -2.93
C LEU A 22 7.40 2.65 -2.97
N ARG A 23 7.77 1.97 -1.88
CA ARG A 23 9.08 1.35 -1.70
C ARG A 23 8.99 -0.16 -1.70
N ASP A 24 9.72 -0.78 -2.60
CA ASP A 24 9.95 -2.22 -2.61
C ASP A 24 10.70 -2.62 -1.33
N GLU A 25 10.03 -3.36 -0.44
CA GLU A 25 10.63 -3.79 0.83
C GLU A 25 11.81 -4.75 0.61
N PHE A 26 11.77 -5.56 -0.45
CA PHE A 26 12.82 -6.51 -0.76
C PHE A 26 14.11 -5.82 -1.22
N THR A 27 14.02 -4.79 -2.05
CA THR A 27 15.21 -4.11 -2.63
C THR A 27 15.55 -2.76 -2.02
N GLY A 28 14.64 -2.15 -1.25
CA GLY A 28 14.72 -0.77 -0.76
C GLY A 28 14.56 0.30 -1.84
N ARG A 29 14.33 -0.09 -3.10
CA ARG A 29 14.17 0.81 -4.25
C ARG A 29 12.71 1.22 -4.42
N GLY A 30 12.43 2.10 -5.38
CA GLY A 30 11.05 2.38 -5.77
C GLY A 30 10.38 1.15 -6.36
N ALA A 31 9.11 0.92 -6.03
CA ALA A 31 8.32 -0.16 -6.59
C ALA A 31 8.23 -0.05 -8.13
N PHE A 32 8.20 -1.20 -8.82
CA PHE A 32 8.17 -1.28 -10.28
C PHE A 32 6.97 -2.08 -10.82
N GLY A 33 6.87 -2.16 -12.14
CA GLY A 33 5.77 -2.85 -12.81
C GLY A 33 4.47 -2.02 -12.87
N PRO A 34 3.37 -2.62 -13.30
CA PRO A 34 2.07 -1.97 -13.32
C PRO A 34 1.59 -1.67 -11.89
N ILE A 35 1.37 -0.38 -11.60
CA ILE A 35 0.84 0.11 -10.33
C ILE A 35 -0.35 1.02 -10.63
N GLY A 36 -1.51 0.66 -10.11
CA GLY A 36 -2.73 1.45 -10.13
C GLY A 36 -3.00 2.05 -8.74
N LEU A 37 -3.36 3.33 -8.71
CA LEU A 37 -3.85 3.98 -7.51
C LEU A 37 -5.29 4.42 -7.76
N ARG A 38 -6.19 4.05 -6.86
CA ARG A 38 -7.59 4.47 -6.90
C ARG A 38 -7.89 5.34 -5.71
N LEU A 39 -8.51 6.48 -5.98
CA LEU A 39 -8.94 7.42 -4.95
C LEU A 39 -10.44 7.28 -4.75
N ASP A 40 -10.85 6.89 -3.56
CA ASP A 40 -12.25 6.90 -3.13
C ASP A 40 -12.51 8.11 -2.23
N ARG A 41 -13.72 8.66 -2.27
CA ARG A 41 -14.21 9.70 -1.36
C ARG A 41 -15.32 9.14 -0.49
N GLN A 42 -15.31 9.49 0.79
CA GLN A 42 -16.38 9.12 1.69
C GLN A 42 -17.65 9.95 1.41
N ILE A 43 -18.79 9.27 1.30
CA ILE A 43 -20.13 9.84 1.16
C ILE A 43 -21.04 9.16 2.20
N GLY A 44 -21.32 9.86 3.30
CA GLY A 44 -21.97 9.24 4.46
C GLY A 44 -21.07 8.19 5.08
N SER A 45 -21.54 6.94 5.20
CA SER A 45 -20.75 5.79 5.64
C SER A 45 -19.97 5.10 4.51
N ASP A 46 -20.27 5.44 3.26
CA ASP A 46 -19.84 4.63 2.12
C ASP A 46 -18.66 5.28 1.39
N TRP A 47 -17.88 4.44 0.70
CA TRP A 47 -16.77 4.87 -0.14
C TRP A 47 -17.19 4.86 -1.60
N ALA A 48 -17.12 6.01 -2.26
CA ALA A 48 -17.41 6.15 -3.68
C ALA A 48 -16.12 6.43 -4.47
N PRO A 49 -15.87 5.75 -5.60
CA PRO A 49 -14.70 6.00 -6.41
C PRO A 49 -14.73 7.41 -7.01
N THR A 50 -13.56 8.00 -7.17
CA THR A 50 -13.36 9.25 -7.92
C THR A 50 -12.67 8.97 -9.25
N ASN A 51 -12.74 9.93 -10.18
CA ASN A 51 -11.99 9.89 -11.43
C ASN A 51 -10.62 10.58 -11.34
N LEU A 52 -10.21 11.02 -10.15
CA LEU A 52 -8.93 11.69 -9.94
C LEU A 52 -7.80 10.67 -10.04
N GLN A 53 -6.79 11.03 -10.82
CA GLN A 53 -5.58 10.22 -11.00
C GLN A 53 -4.39 10.96 -10.38
N PRO A 54 -3.46 10.26 -9.72
CA PRO A 54 -2.26 10.90 -9.23
C PRO A 54 -1.33 11.27 -10.39
N ALA A 55 -0.64 12.40 -10.26
CA ALA A 55 0.55 12.68 -11.05
C ALA A 55 1.75 11.92 -10.47
N ARG A 56 2.71 11.53 -11.31
CA ARG A 56 3.98 10.93 -10.86
C ARG A 56 5.12 11.89 -11.15
N ASN A 57 5.92 12.23 -10.15
CA ASN A 57 7.10 13.08 -10.35
C ASN A 57 8.33 12.28 -10.80
N SER A 58 9.45 12.97 -11.07
CA SER A 58 10.70 12.35 -11.51
C SER A 58 11.38 11.47 -10.45
N ALA A 59 11.07 11.67 -9.17
CA ALA A 59 11.52 10.82 -8.08
C ALA A 59 10.66 9.54 -7.93
N GLY A 60 9.59 9.40 -8.74
CA GLY A 60 8.70 8.26 -8.70
C GLY A 60 7.56 8.36 -7.69
N VAL A 61 7.44 9.48 -6.97
CA VAL A 61 6.41 9.76 -5.96
C VAL A 61 5.08 10.10 -6.64
N PHE A 62 3.99 9.53 -6.13
CA PHE A 62 2.63 9.78 -6.58
C PHE A 62 2.01 10.95 -5.81
N LEU A 63 1.40 11.88 -6.53
CA LEU A 63 0.96 13.18 -6.02
C LEU A 63 -0.48 13.43 -6.46
N TYR A 64 -1.39 13.71 -5.52
CA TYR A 64 -2.74 14.18 -5.83
C TYR A 64 -2.78 15.70 -5.83
N THR A 65 -2.19 16.30 -6.85
CA THR A 65 -2.12 17.75 -7.01
C THR A 65 -3.51 18.36 -7.20
N GLY A 66 -3.78 19.48 -6.53
CA GLY A 66 -5.07 20.17 -6.63
C GLY A 66 -6.20 19.52 -5.82
N LEU A 67 -5.96 18.39 -5.16
CA LEU A 67 -6.96 17.72 -4.33
C LEU A 67 -7.44 18.63 -3.19
N GLY A 68 -8.76 18.80 -3.07
CA GLY A 68 -9.39 19.73 -2.13
C GLY A 68 -9.65 21.13 -2.71
N ARG A 69 -9.17 21.46 -3.92
CA ARG A 69 -9.46 22.76 -4.54
C ARG A 69 -10.94 22.87 -4.90
N MET A 70 -11.61 23.90 -4.41
CA MET A 70 -13.02 24.16 -4.70
C MET A 70 -13.30 25.65 -4.97
N PHE A 71 -14.46 25.94 -5.55
CA PHE A 71 -14.91 27.32 -5.73
C PHE A 71 -15.27 27.96 -4.39
N ASP A 72 -16.08 27.28 -3.58
CA ASP A 72 -16.52 27.71 -2.25
C ASP A 72 -16.15 26.68 -1.17
N PRO A 73 -14.99 26.84 -0.50
CA PRO A 73 -14.56 25.98 0.60
C PRO A 73 -15.48 26.03 1.83
N ALA A 74 -16.23 27.12 2.04
CA ALA A 74 -17.09 27.24 3.22
C ALA A 74 -18.31 26.30 3.14
N ALA A 75 -18.78 25.99 1.93
CA ALA A 75 -19.91 25.08 1.70
C ALA A 75 -19.57 23.60 2.00
N LEU A 76 -18.30 23.23 1.97
CA LEU A 76 -17.81 21.90 2.32
C LEU A 76 -16.41 22.07 2.89
N PRO A 77 -16.23 22.14 4.23
CA PRO A 77 -14.96 22.50 4.86
C PRO A 77 -13.86 21.43 4.71
N GLY A 78 -14.24 20.21 4.34
CA GLY A 78 -13.33 19.10 4.09
C GLY A 78 -14.09 17.83 3.73
N PHE A 79 -13.34 16.79 3.36
CA PHE A 79 -13.90 15.46 3.12
C PHE A 79 -12.83 14.40 3.33
N ARG A 80 -13.24 13.20 3.72
CA ARG A 80 -12.34 12.06 3.89
C ARG A 80 -12.15 11.33 2.57
N ILE A 81 -10.94 10.87 2.31
CA ILE A 81 -10.60 10.03 1.17
C ILE A 81 -9.85 8.78 1.59
N ARG A 82 -9.82 7.81 0.69
CA ARG A 82 -9.06 6.57 0.81
C ARG A 82 -8.30 6.31 -0.48
N VAL A 83 -7.00 6.05 -0.37
CA VAL A 83 -6.16 5.62 -1.49
C VAL A 83 -6.01 4.10 -1.43
N ARG A 84 -6.48 3.41 -2.48
CA ARG A 84 -6.24 1.98 -2.70
C ARG A 84 -5.11 1.80 -3.70
N ILE A 85 -4.23 0.84 -3.44
CA ILE A 85 -3.07 0.55 -4.27
C ILE A 85 -3.21 -0.87 -4.82
N GLU A 86 -3.24 -0.98 -6.14
CA GLU A 86 -3.26 -2.24 -6.88
C GLU A 86 -1.92 -2.37 -7.60
N ALA A 87 -1.19 -3.47 -7.40
CA ALA A 87 0.08 -3.71 -8.06
C ALA A 87 0.23 -5.19 -8.40
N GLU A 88 0.83 -5.49 -9.55
CA GLU A 88 0.99 -6.87 -10.01
C GLU A 88 2.00 -7.66 -9.15
N TYR A 89 3.15 -7.04 -8.88
CA TYR A 89 4.25 -7.68 -8.16
C TYR A 89 4.24 -7.41 -6.66
N TYR A 90 3.27 -6.64 -6.17
CA TYR A 90 3.31 -6.13 -4.80
C TYR A 90 1.95 -6.10 -4.11
N ARG A 91 1.98 -6.22 -2.79
CA ARG A 91 0.90 -5.82 -1.88
C ARG A 91 1.40 -4.75 -0.91
N PRO A 92 0.62 -3.71 -0.61
CA PRO A 92 1.01 -2.73 0.38
C PRO A 92 1.00 -3.33 1.79
N ALA A 93 1.94 -2.95 2.65
CA ALA A 93 2.07 -3.46 4.02
C ALA A 93 0.81 -3.24 4.86
N PHE A 94 0.17 -2.08 4.69
CA PHE A 94 -1.08 -1.76 5.38
C PHE A 94 -2.22 -2.71 5.01
N GLY A 95 -2.14 -3.47 3.90
CA GLY A 95 -3.17 -4.43 3.49
C GLY A 95 -3.55 -5.45 4.58
N THR A 96 -2.59 -5.74 5.46
CA THR A 96 -2.77 -6.63 6.62
C THR A 96 -3.77 -6.12 7.66
N THR A 97 -4.03 -4.81 7.71
CA THR A 97 -4.94 -4.17 8.67
C THR A 97 -6.06 -3.38 8.00
N ASP A 98 -5.77 -2.75 6.86
CA ASP A 98 -6.60 -1.76 6.21
C ASP A 98 -6.72 -2.01 4.71
N ASP A 99 -7.82 -1.57 4.10
CA ASP A 99 -8.04 -1.74 2.65
C ASP A 99 -7.46 -0.56 1.84
N GLY A 100 -6.94 0.47 2.50
CA GLY A 100 -6.39 1.66 1.87
C GLY A 100 -5.90 2.69 2.90
N ILE A 101 -5.16 3.68 2.42
CA ILE A 101 -4.66 4.78 3.24
C ILE A 101 -5.74 5.85 3.33
N GLU A 102 -6.24 6.11 4.54
CA GLU A 102 -7.32 7.06 4.79
C GLU A 102 -6.82 8.35 5.43
N PHE A 103 -7.35 9.49 4.99
CA PHE A 103 -7.04 10.79 5.60
C PHE A 103 -8.07 11.86 5.19
N ASP A 104 -8.09 12.94 5.96
CA ASP A 104 -8.95 14.09 5.72
C ASP A 104 -8.30 15.10 4.77
N VAL A 105 -9.08 15.58 3.80
CA VAL A 105 -8.68 16.61 2.84
C VAL A 105 -9.37 17.91 3.19
N PRO A 106 -8.63 18.94 3.64
CA PRO A 106 -9.20 20.27 3.80
C PRO A 106 -9.47 20.88 2.43
N THR A 107 -10.58 21.61 2.32
CA THR A 107 -10.88 22.31 1.08
C THR A 107 -10.28 23.71 1.07
N TYR A 108 -9.90 24.17 -0.11
CA TYR A 108 -9.21 25.46 -0.24
C TYR A 108 -9.53 26.13 -1.57
N ASN A 109 -9.30 27.44 -1.63
CA ASN A 109 -9.35 28.24 -2.84
C ASN A 109 -8.32 29.39 -2.77
N ASP A 110 -8.36 30.32 -3.72
CA ASP A 110 -7.38 31.40 -3.77
C ASP A 110 -7.58 32.46 -2.67
N THR A 111 -8.75 32.49 -2.02
CA THR A 111 -9.09 33.41 -0.91
C THR A 111 -9.00 32.76 0.47
N VAL A 112 -9.04 31.43 0.52
CA VAL A 112 -8.93 30.59 1.70
C VAL A 112 -7.82 29.57 1.39
N PRO A 113 -6.53 29.96 1.55
CA PRO A 113 -5.42 29.07 1.25
C PRO A 113 -5.40 27.89 2.24
N PRO A 114 -4.86 26.74 1.83
CA PRO A 114 -4.72 25.60 2.74
C PRO A 114 -3.81 25.99 3.92
N LEU A 115 -4.19 25.58 5.12
CA LEU A 115 -3.51 25.92 6.38
C LEU A 115 -2.17 25.17 6.60
N VAL A 116 -1.73 24.31 5.67
CA VAL A 116 -0.65 23.35 5.92
C VAL A 116 0.50 23.44 4.89
N SER A 117 1.73 23.38 5.42
CA SER A 117 3.04 23.43 4.76
C SER A 117 3.51 22.01 4.32
N PRO A 118 4.59 21.84 3.54
CA PRO A 118 4.75 20.76 2.57
C PRO A 118 4.83 19.35 3.17
N LEU A 119 4.20 18.41 2.48
CA LEU A 119 4.17 17.00 2.83
C LEU A 119 5.57 16.37 2.63
N VAL A 120 6.09 15.74 3.68
CA VAL A 120 7.04 14.64 3.50
C VAL A 120 6.23 13.50 2.87
N PRO A 121 6.65 12.93 1.72
CA PRO A 121 5.94 11.80 1.13
C PRO A 121 5.80 10.66 2.15
N GLU A 122 4.58 10.14 2.27
CA GLU A 122 4.32 8.95 3.05
C GLU A 122 4.94 7.76 2.34
N VAL A 123 5.85 7.07 3.04
CA VAL A 123 6.50 5.87 2.51
C VAL A 123 5.57 4.69 2.70
N VAL A 124 5.15 4.08 1.61
CA VAL A 124 4.36 2.86 1.62
C VAL A 124 5.27 1.70 1.28
N LEU A 125 5.46 0.80 2.23
CA LEU A 125 6.20 -0.44 1.99
C LEU A 125 5.35 -1.38 1.13
N MET A 126 5.95 -1.84 0.04
CA MET A 126 5.36 -2.72 -0.95
C MET A 126 6.05 -4.08 -0.82
N LEU A 127 5.31 -5.06 -0.33
CA LEU A 127 5.79 -6.41 -0.12
C LEU A 127 5.64 -7.24 -1.40
N PRO A 128 6.63 -8.08 -1.73
CA PRO A 128 6.55 -8.97 -2.88
C PRO A 128 5.34 -9.90 -2.84
N THR A 129 4.70 -10.09 -3.99
CA THR A 129 3.68 -11.14 -4.20
C THR A 129 4.29 -12.41 -4.77
N THR A 130 3.46 -13.43 -4.97
CA THR A 130 3.81 -14.67 -5.68
C THR A 130 4.32 -14.43 -7.11
N GLY A 131 3.88 -13.33 -7.76
CA GLY A 131 4.30 -12.93 -9.10
C GLY A 131 5.62 -12.14 -9.15
N TYR A 132 6.19 -11.75 -8.01
CA TYR A 132 7.38 -10.91 -7.98
C TYR A 132 8.58 -11.61 -8.68
N PRO A 133 9.27 -10.93 -9.63
CA PRO A 133 10.33 -11.53 -10.43
C PRO A 133 11.67 -11.55 -9.68
N PHE A 134 11.75 -12.36 -8.62
CA PHE A 134 12.99 -12.55 -7.89
C PHE A 134 14.12 -13.02 -8.81
N GLY A 135 15.33 -12.51 -8.58
CA GLY A 135 16.51 -12.98 -9.30
C GLY A 135 16.75 -14.48 -9.05
N GLY A 136 17.27 -15.21 -10.05
CA GLY A 136 17.44 -16.67 -9.97
C GLY A 136 18.39 -17.15 -8.85
N HIS A 137 19.19 -16.26 -8.26
CA HIS A 137 20.04 -16.54 -7.10
C HIS A 137 19.30 -16.47 -5.76
N VAL A 138 18.05 -15.99 -5.74
CA VAL A 138 17.25 -15.85 -4.53
C VAL A 138 16.56 -17.18 -4.24
N ARG A 139 16.92 -17.80 -3.12
CA ARG A 139 16.21 -18.95 -2.56
C ARG A 139 14.84 -18.50 -2.07
N ARG A 140 13.83 -19.34 -2.27
CA ARG A 140 12.42 -19.01 -2.01
C ARG A 140 11.70 -20.21 -1.44
N ILE A 141 10.78 -19.95 -0.52
CA ILE A 141 9.76 -20.91 -0.11
C ILE A 141 8.43 -20.49 -0.73
N HIS A 142 7.72 -21.47 -1.26
CA HIS A 142 6.38 -21.29 -1.80
C HIS A 142 5.37 -22.00 -0.91
N GLY A 143 4.19 -21.42 -0.75
CA GLY A 143 3.19 -22.02 0.10
C GLY A 143 1.86 -21.30 0.11
N ARG A 144 0.99 -21.76 1.01
CA ARG A 144 -0.29 -21.13 1.31
C ARG A 144 -0.49 -21.01 2.81
N VAL A 145 -1.20 -19.97 3.22
CA VAL A 145 -1.73 -19.85 4.58
C VAL A 145 -3.21 -20.23 4.55
N LEU A 146 -3.61 -21.09 5.47
CA LEU A 146 -4.97 -21.57 5.64
C LEU A 146 -5.50 -21.18 7.02
N ASP A 147 -6.79 -20.89 7.11
CA ASP A 147 -7.50 -20.74 8.38
C ASP A 147 -7.72 -22.12 9.06
N PRO A 148 -8.21 -22.16 10.32
CA PRO A 148 -8.49 -23.43 11.01
C PRO A 148 -9.51 -24.34 10.30
N GLY A 149 -10.35 -23.78 9.43
CA GLY A 149 -11.31 -24.51 8.60
C GLY A 149 -10.71 -25.04 7.29
N GLY A 150 -9.44 -24.75 7.01
CA GLY A 150 -8.74 -25.11 5.78
C GLY A 150 -9.01 -24.18 4.60
N ALA A 151 -9.70 -23.06 4.80
CA ALA A 151 -9.92 -22.06 3.76
C ALA A 151 -8.66 -21.19 3.58
N PRO A 152 -8.34 -20.75 2.35
CA PRO A 152 -7.20 -19.87 2.13
C PRO A 152 -7.35 -18.52 2.82
N LEU A 153 -6.28 -18.06 3.46
CA LEU A 153 -6.27 -16.82 4.23
C LEU A 153 -5.47 -15.74 3.50
N ALA A 154 -6.18 -14.76 2.94
CA ALA A 154 -5.60 -13.58 2.31
C ALA A 154 -5.05 -12.61 3.36
N ASP A 155 -4.18 -11.69 2.93
CA ASP A 155 -3.66 -10.59 3.74
C ASP A 155 -2.96 -11.00 5.05
N ALA A 156 -2.52 -12.27 5.14
CA ALA A 156 -1.69 -12.77 6.21
C ALA A 156 -0.23 -12.39 5.94
N THR A 157 0.44 -11.86 6.95
CA THR A 157 1.88 -11.65 6.92
C THR A 157 2.59 -12.99 7.08
N VAL A 158 3.55 -13.27 6.21
CA VAL A 158 4.47 -14.40 6.32
C VAL A 158 5.89 -13.83 6.42
N GLU A 159 6.60 -14.13 7.49
CA GLU A 159 7.88 -13.53 7.82
C GLU A 159 8.92 -14.59 8.22
N ALA A 160 10.14 -14.50 7.68
CA ALA A 160 11.26 -15.33 8.11
C ALA A 160 12.24 -14.54 8.99
N ASP A 161 12.40 -15.02 10.23
CA ASP A 161 13.37 -14.53 11.22
C ASP A 161 13.36 -13.00 11.46
N GLY A 162 12.22 -12.33 11.27
CA GLY A 162 12.13 -10.88 11.48
C GLY A 162 12.71 -10.01 10.36
N VAL A 163 13.12 -10.60 9.23
CA VAL A 163 13.87 -9.88 8.19
C VAL A 163 13.16 -9.89 6.84
N GLU A 164 12.78 -11.07 6.36
CA GLU A 164 12.13 -11.19 5.06
C GLU A 164 10.64 -11.36 5.26
N ARG A 165 9.83 -10.63 4.51
CA ARG A 165 8.38 -10.59 4.70
C ARG A 165 7.64 -10.52 3.39
N VAL A 166 6.48 -11.18 3.35
CA VAL A 166 5.49 -11.11 2.26
C VAL A 166 4.07 -11.11 2.82
N ILE A 167 3.10 -10.76 1.96
CA ILE A 167 1.66 -10.85 2.26
C ILE A 167 1.02 -11.89 1.34
N THR A 168 0.14 -12.73 1.88
CA THR A 168 -0.62 -13.71 1.10
C THR A 168 -1.65 -13.07 0.16
N ASP A 169 -1.87 -13.70 -0.99
CA ASP A 169 -2.91 -13.29 -1.93
C ASP A 169 -4.30 -13.85 -1.60
N GLU A 170 -5.31 -13.59 -2.45
CA GLU A 170 -6.69 -14.06 -2.27
C GLU A 170 -6.82 -15.59 -2.21
N ARG A 171 -5.79 -16.32 -2.68
CA ARG A 171 -5.70 -17.79 -2.61
C ARG A 171 -4.85 -18.25 -1.42
N GLY A 172 -4.57 -17.35 -0.49
CA GLY A 172 -3.67 -17.56 0.64
C GLY A 172 -2.22 -17.80 0.22
N ALA A 173 -1.86 -17.62 -1.05
CA ALA A 173 -0.56 -18.05 -1.56
C ALA A 173 0.53 -17.02 -1.30
N PHE A 174 1.75 -17.50 -1.08
CA PHE A 174 2.93 -16.66 -0.86
C PHE A 174 4.19 -17.23 -1.53
N THR A 175 5.15 -16.34 -1.80
CA THR A 175 6.52 -16.68 -2.20
C THR A 175 7.48 -15.89 -1.32
N LEU A 176 8.02 -16.52 -0.26
CA LEU A 176 8.89 -15.88 0.72
C LEU A 176 10.36 -15.98 0.29
N PRO A 177 11.07 -14.87 0.04
CA PRO A 177 12.50 -14.91 -0.24
C PRO A 177 13.30 -15.22 1.04
N LEU A 178 14.39 -15.98 0.88
CA LEU A 178 15.28 -16.38 1.96
C LEU A 178 16.73 -16.00 1.66
N ARG A 179 17.01 -14.69 1.67
CA ARG A 179 18.36 -14.18 1.38
C ARG A 179 19.34 -14.49 2.50
N TRP A 180 18.89 -14.45 3.74
CA TRP A 180 19.76 -14.46 4.92
C TRP A 180 19.81 -15.82 5.62
N GLN A 181 18.80 -16.66 5.43
CA GLN A 181 18.66 -17.97 6.08
C GLN A 181 19.59 -19.00 5.46
N THR A 182 20.39 -19.73 6.24
CA THR A 182 21.40 -20.66 5.69
C THR A 182 20.95 -22.11 5.74
N ALA A 183 20.69 -22.64 6.93
CA ALA A 183 20.32 -24.04 7.17
C ALA A 183 18.85 -24.21 7.61
N THR A 184 18.30 -23.22 8.32
CA THR A 184 16.91 -23.22 8.74
C THR A 184 16.30 -21.83 8.54
N ALA A 185 14.98 -21.78 8.42
CA ALA A 185 14.19 -20.55 8.43
C ALA A 185 13.04 -20.71 9.43
N ASN A 186 12.96 -19.82 10.43
CA ASN A 186 11.79 -19.77 11.31
C ASN A 186 10.78 -18.82 10.66
N VAL A 187 9.70 -19.40 10.16
CA VAL A 187 8.63 -18.65 9.49
C VAL A 187 7.49 -18.43 10.47
N ASN A 188 7.18 -17.17 10.72
CA ASN A 188 6.02 -16.74 11.49
C ASN A 188 4.93 -16.27 10.53
N VAL A 189 3.70 -16.61 10.85
CA VAL A 189 2.52 -16.17 10.12
C VAL A 189 1.60 -15.43 11.07
N ALA A 190 1.10 -14.27 10.65
CA ALA A 190 0.14 -13.48 11.42
C ALA A 190 -0.93 -12.87 10.50
N HIS A 191 -2.19 -13.10 10.82
CA HIS A 191 -3.32 -12.43 10.19
C HIS A 191 -3.92 -11.43 11.17
N LEU A 192 -3.52 -10.16 11.04
CA LEU A 192 -3.76 -9.13 12.06
C LEU A 192 -5.24 -8.82 12.27
N ARG A 193 -6.09 -8.97 11.25
CA ARG A 193 -7.53 -8.70 11.35
C ARG A 193 -8.27 -9.71 12.22
N SER A 194 -7.89 -10.99 12.17
CA SER A 194 -8.49 -12.04 13.01
C SER A 194 -7.69 -12.33 14.29
N GLY A 195 -6.43 -11.88 14.36
CA GLY A 195 -5.51 -12.18 15.45
C GLY A 195 -4.91 -13.59 15.39
N GLN A 196 -5.15 -14.34 14.30
CA GLN A 196 -4.66 -15.71 14.15
C GLN A 196 -3.18 -15.73 13.79
N VAL A 197 -2.48 -16.74 14.30
CA VAL A 197 -1.02 -16.89 14.14
C VAL A 197 -0.61 -18.33 13.89
N ALA A 198 0.58 -18.51 13.32
CA ALA A 198 1.29 -19.79 13.25
C ALA A 198 2.81 -19.56 13.24
N ALA A 199 3.56 -20.61 13.56
CA ALA A 199 5.00 -20.65 13.37
C ALA A 199 5.41 -22.01 12.80
N GLN A 200 6.34 -22.01 11.85
CA GLN A 200 6.87 -23.21 11.22
C GLN A 200 8.37 -23.08 10.98
N ILE A 201 9.10 -24.17 11.23
CA ILE A 201 10.52 -24.26 10.94
C ILE A 201 10.70 -25.00 9.63
N PHE A 202 11.46 -24.42 8.71
CA PHE A 202 11.86 -25.03 7.45
C PHE A 202 13.35 -25.39 7.47
N ASN A 203 13.69 -26.57 6.96
CA ASN A 203 15.04 -27.11 6.82
C ASN A 203 15.54 -26.92 5.37
N LEU A 204 16.62 -26.16 5.21
CA LEU A 204 17.16 -25.77 3.92
C LEU A 204 18.37 -26.66 3.54
N PRO A 205 18.51 -27.08 2.27
CA PRO A 205 17.69 -26.69 1.12
C PRO A 205 16.48 -27.61 0.86
N ALA A 206 16.26 -28.65 1.69
CA ALA A 206 15.24 -29.67 1.42
C ALA A 206 13.84 -29.04 1.19
N ASP A 207 13.45 -28.11 2.05
CA ASP A 207 12.15 -27.45 2.00
C ASP A 207 12.05 -26.32 0.96
N LEU A 208 13.13 -26.03 0.22
CA LEU A 208 13.03 -25.17 -0.97
C LEU A 208 12.31 -25.87 -2.12
N THR A 209 12.18 -27.21 -2.04
CA THR A 209 11.45 -28.00 -3.03
C THR A 209 10.01 -28.21 -2.54
N GLY A 210 9.04 -27.91 -3.41
CA GLY A 210 7.62 -28.11 -3.12
C GLY A 210 6.86 -26.87 -2.66
N ASN A 211 5.61 -27.08 -2.30
CA ASN A 211 4.69 -26.09 -1.75
C ASN A 211 4.29 -26.50 -0.34
N HIS A 212 4.19 -25.53 0.57
CA HIS A 212 3.92 -25.78 1.98
C HIS A 212 2.63 -25.08 2.42
N ASP A 213 1.72 -25.83 3.04
CA ASP A 213 0.52 -25.24 3.65
C ASP A 213 0.79 -24.99 5.14
N ILE A 214 0.52 -23.77 5.60
CA ILE A 214 0.64 -23.34 7.00
C ILE A 214 -0.76 -23.01 7.51
N THR A 215 -1.24 -23.75 8.50
CA THR A 215 -2.55 -23.49 9.11
C THR A 215 -2.39 -22.61 10.34
N VAL A 216 -3.09 -21.47 10.39
CA VAL A 216 -3.13 -20.59 11.57
C VAL A 216 -4.13 -21.10 12.62
N THR A 217 -3.90 -20.71 13.87
CA THR A 217 -4.79 -21.00 15.01
C THR A 217 -5.32 -19.73 15.65
#